data_AF-A0A8C5S788-F1
#
_entry.id   AF-A0A8C5S788-F1
#
_cell.length_a   1.000
_cell.length_b   1.000
_cell.length_c   1.000
_cell.angle_alpha   90.00
_cell.angle_beta   90.00
_cell.angle_gamma   90.00
#
_symmetry.space_group_name_H-M   'P 1'
#
loop_
_entity.id
_entity.type
_entity.pdbx_description
1 polymer ?
#
loop_
_entity_poly.entity_id
_entity_poly.type
_entity_poly.pdbx_seq_one_letter_code
_entity_poly.pdbx_strand_id
1 'polypeptide(L)'
;KYYEALESNGEVQKILRERFCHLNPNGKLFGLEHQYKQLLELIKHTAVNGESNSVLIIGPRGSGKSLLVCHVLKKLLEIKEVKENILQVHLNGLLQTNGRIALKEITRQLNLENVVGDKVFVREISYV
;
A
#
# COMPACT_ATOMS: atom_id res chain seq x y z
N LYS A 1 -25.86 -1.97 37.94
CA LYS A 1 -24.56 -2.47 38.42
C LYS A 1 -24.03 -3.68 37.65
N TYR A 2 -24.56 -4.91 37.79
CA TYR A 2 -24.02 -6.07 37.02
C TYR A 2 -24.22 -5.95 35.50
N TYR A 3 -25.40 -5.50 35.05
CA TYR A 3 -25.68 -5.32 33.63
C TYR A 3 -24.85 -4.18 32.99
N GLU A 4 -24.68 -3.04 33.67
CA GLU A 4 -23.78 -1.96 33.21
C GLU A 4 -22.31 -2.41 33.09
N ALA A 5 -21.84 -3.26 34.00
CA ALA A 5 -20.47 -3.77 33.94
C ALA A 5 -20.26 -4.73 32.75
N LEU A 6 -21.25 -5.57 32.44
CA LEU A 6 -21.21 -6.45 31.26
C LEU A 6 -21.24 -5.65 29.95
N GLU A 7 -22.07 -4.60 29.88
CA GLU A 7 -22.14 -3.70 28.73
C GLU A 7 -20.81 -2.95 28.52
N SER A 8 -20.16 -2.50 29.60
CA SER A 8 -18.83 -1.89 29.53
C SER A 8 -17.73 -2.84 29.04
N ASN A 9 -17.81 -4.14 29.40
CA ASN A 9 -16.83 -5.14 28.96
C ASN A 9 -16.98 -5.45 27.46
N GLY A 10 -18.22 -5.47 26.95
CA GLY A 10 -18.50 -5.65 25.53
C GLY A 10 -17.88 -4.52 24.68
N GLU A 11 -18.07 -3.27 25.11
CA GLU A 11 -17.51 -2.10 24.42
C GLU A 11 -15.98 -2.08 24.45
N VAL A 12 -15.36 -2.39 25.59
CA VAL A 12 -13.90 -2.50 25.68
C VAL A 12 -13.38 -3.58 24.75
N GLN A 13 -14.01 -4.76 24.74
CA GLN A 13 -13.59 -5.86 23.87
C GLN A 13 -13.69 -5.47 22.39
N LYS A 14 -14.76 -4.77 22.00
CA LYS A 14 -14.94 -4.27 20.64
C LYS A 14 -13.83 -3.32 20.23
N ILE A 15 -13.52 -2.31 21.06
CA ILE A 15 -12.45 -1.34 20.78
C ILE A 15 -11.09 -2.02 20.65
N LEU A 16 -10.78 -2.99 21.53
CA LEU A 16 -9.51 -3.70 21.46
C LEU A 16 -9.40 -4.57 20.20
N ARG A 17 -10.48 -5.28 19.82
CA ARG A 17 -10.51 -6.04 18.56
C ARG A 17 -10.32 -5.13 17.36
N GLU A 18 -10.97 -3.98 17.35
CA GLU A 18 -10.81 -2.99 16.27
C GLU A 18 -9.36 -2.50 16.16
N ARG A 19 -8.67 -2.29 17.28
CA ARG A 19 -7.27 -1.83 17.29
C ARG A 19 -6.26 -2.91 16.91
N PHE A 20 -6.46 -4.16 17.34
CA PHE A 20 -5.46 -5.23 17.16
C PHE A 20 -5.70 -6.11 15.93
N CYS A 21 -6.95 -6.35 15.55
CA CYS A 21 -7.27 -7.30 14.48
C CYS A 21 -7.36 -6.64 13.10
N HIS A 22 -7.51 -5.32 13.04
CA HIS A 22 -7.57 -4.59 11.79
C HIS A 22 -6.29 -3.80 11.57
N LEU A 23 -5.87 -3.73 10.30
CA LEU A 23 -4.82 -2.82 9.90
C LEU A 23 -5.37 -1.40 10.08
N ASN A 24 -4.96 -0.71 11.14
CA ASN A 24 -5.34 0.68 11.36
C ASN A 24 -4.21 1.61 10.89
N PRO A 25 -4.30 2.19 9.67
CA PRO A 25 -3.30 3.13 9.18
C PRO A 25 -3.39 4.51 9.84
N ASN A 26 -4.29 4.74 10.81
CA ASN A 26 -4.25 5.90 11.72
C ASN A 26 -3.55 5.57 13.04
N GLY A 27 -3.14 4.32 13.24
CA GLY A 27 -2.47 3.89 14.46
C GLY A 27 -1.10 4.55 14.62
N LYS A 28 -0.61 4.61 15.86
CA LYS A 28 0.78 4.99 16.08
C LYS A 28 1.70 3.85 15.65
N LEU A 29 2.71 4.15 14.85
CA LEU A 29 3.81 3.23 14.58
C LEU A 29 4.72 3.18 15.82
N PHE A 30 5.06 1.99 16.30
CA PHE A 30 5.97 1.84 17.43
C PHE A 30 7.25 1.17 16.94
N GLY A 31 8.42 1.77 17.24
CA GLY A 31 9.73 1.22 16.89
C GLY A 31 10.11 1.28 15.39
N LEU A 32 9.29 1.92 14.54
CA LEU A 32 9.53 2.05 13.10
C LEU A 32 9.70 3.51 12.63
N GLU A 33 9.89 4.44 13.57
CA GLU A 33 9.90 5.88 13.30
C GLU A 33 11.00 6.31 12.33
N HIS A 34 12.19 5.68 12.44
CA HIS A 34 13.31 5.97 11.55
C HIS A 34 13.03 5.49 10.12
N GLN A 35 12.60 4.24 9.96
CA GLN A 35 12.26 3.64 8.68
C GLN A 35 11.09 4.37 8.01
N TYR A 36 10.13 4.84 8.81
CA TYR A 36 9.01 5.66 8.36
C TYR A 36 9.50 6.97 7.74
N LYS A 37 10.36 7.72 8.43
CA LYS A 37 10.90 8.98 7.91
C LYS A 37 11.67 8.78 6.61
N GLN A 38 12.55 7.77 6.57
CA GLN A 38 13.34 7.47 5.37
C GLN A 38 12.47 7.11 4.16
N LEU A 39 11.48 6.23 4.35
CA LEU A 39 10.59 5.82 3.27
C LEU A 39 9.67 6.97 2.81
N LEU A 40 9.21 7.80 3.76
CA LEU A 40 8.39 8.97 3.47
C LEU A 40 9.13 9.98 2.61
N GLU A 41 10.37 10.30 2.96
CA GLU A 41 11.21 11.23 2.21
C GLU A 41 11.48 10.70 0.81
N LEU A 42 11.89 9.44 0.67
CA LEU A 42 12.19 8.84 -0.63
C LEU A 42 11.01 8.89 -1.61
N ILE A 43 9.80 8.51 -1.15
CA ILE A 43 8.62 8.54 -2.02
C ILE A 43 8.16 9.98 -2.28
N LYS A 44 8.30 10.88 -1.30
CA LYS A 44 8.01 12.31 -1.51
C LYS A 44 8.88 12.92 -2.60
N HIS A 45 10.19 12.64 -2.57
CA HIS A 45 11.13 13.07 -3.59
C HIS A 45 10.78 12.53 -4.99
N THR A 46 10.37 11.26 -5.07
CA THR A 46 9.87 10.68 -6.33
C THR A 46 8.64 11.43 -6.87
N ALA A 47 7.72 11.85 -6.00
CA ALA A 47 6.47 12.50 -6.41
C ALA A 47 6.62 13.99 -6.74
N VAL A 48 7.51 14.70 -6.04
CA VAL A 48 7.68 16.16 -6.17
C VAL A 48 8.80 16.48 -7.15
N ASN A 49 9.92 15.76 -7.09
CA ASN A 49 11.12 16.05 -7.88
C ASN A 49 11.24 15.16 -9.13
N GLY A 50 10.38 14.14 -9.28
CA GLY A 50 10.49 13.17 -10.38
C GLY A 50 11.68 12.22 -10.25
N GLU A 51 12.25 12.07 -9.05
CA GLU A 51 13.37 11.17 -8.81
C GLU A 51 12.95 9.69 -8.96
N SER A 52 13.74 8.90 -9.67
CA SER A 52 13.48 7.47 -9.87
C SER A 52 14.24 6.62 -8.84
N ASN A 53 13.55 6.21 -7.77
CA ASN A 53 14.14 5.46 -6.67
C ASN A 53 13.57 4.04 -6.58
N SER A 54 14.38 3.09 -6.10
CA SER A 54 13.97 1.72 -5.79
C SER A 54 14.30 1.39 -4.34
N VAL A 55 13.40 0.70 -3.64
CA VAL A 55 13.57 0.31 -2.23
C VAL A 55 13.15 -1.14 -2.04
N LEU A 56 13.95 -1.89 -1.27
CA LEU A 56 13.65 -3.25 -0.84
C LEU A 56 13.48 -3.29 0.68
N ILE A 57 12.29 -3.65 1.16
CA ILE A 57 11.98 -3.76 2.60
C ILE A 57 12.03 -5.23 3.01
N ILE A 58 12.99 -5.58 3.88
CA ILE A 58 13.22 -6.96 4.34
C ILE A 58 12.98 -7.06 5.85
N GLY A 59 12.47 -8.20 6.30
CA GLY A 59 12.28 -8.50 7.72
C GLY A 59 11.38 -9.73 7.95
N PRO A 60 11.30 -10.26 9.17
CA PRO A 60 10.50 -11.44 9.48
C PRO A 60 8.99 -11.22 9.29
N ARG A 61 8.22 -12.30 9.07
CA ARG A 61 6.75 -12.20 8.94
C ARG A 61 6.15 -11.58 10.20
N GLY A 62 5.20 -10.67 10.05
CA GLY A 62 4.56 -9.96 11.17
C GLY A 62 5.31 -8.72 11.68
N SER A 63 6.49 -8.38 11.14
CA SER A 63 7.27 -7.20 11.56
C SER A 63 6.70 -5.83 11.16
N GLY A 64 5.47 -5.76 10.65
CA GLY A 64 4.84 -4.49 10.25
C GLY A 64 5.31 -3.88 8.93
N LYS A 65 5.99 -4.62 8.03
CA LYS A 65 6.45 -4.09 6.73
C LYS A 65 5.33 -3.47 5.89
N SER A 66 4.23 -4.21 5.67
CA SER A 66 3.08 -3.69 4.93
C SER A 66 2.41 -2.53 5.66
N LEU A 67 2.35 -2.58 7.00
CA LEU A 67 1.81 -1.49 7.82
C LEU A 67 2.62 -0.20 7.66
N LEU A 68 3.96 -0.30 7.60
CA LEU A 68 4.86 0.83 7.38
C LEU A 68 4.57 1.50 6.03
N VAL A 69 4.53 0.72 4.96
CA VAL A 69 4.22 1.22 3.61
C VAL A 69 2.84 1.88 3.57
N CYS A 70 1.82 1.24 4.15
CA CYS A 70 0.47 1.80 4.21
C CYS A 70 0.41 3.15 4.93
N HIS A 71 1.12 3.30 6.06
CA HIS A 71 1.18 4.59 6.78
C HIS A 71 1.85 5.68 5.96
N VAL A 72 2.99 5.37 5.33
CA VAL A 72 3.71 6.34 4.49
C VAL A 72 2.85 6.79 3.31
N LEU A 73 2.27 5.85 2.57
CA LEU A 73 1.41 6.17 1.42
C LEU A 73 0.20 7.00 1.84
N LYS A 74 -0.44 6.65 2.96
CA LYS A 74 -1.56 7.42 3.48
C LYS A 74 -1.14 8.85 3.81
N LYS A 75 -0.01 9.04 4.49
CA LYS A 75 0.50 10.38 4.82
C LYS A 75 0.78 11.21 3.57
N LEU A 76 1.33 10.58 2.53
CA LEU A 76 1.64 11.24 1.26
C LEU A 76 0.38 11.65 0.50
N LEU A 77 -0.65 10.81 0.52
CA LEU A 77 -1.95 11.12 -0.12
C LEU A 77 -2.72 12.26 0.55
N GLU A 78 -2.35 12.68 1.78
CA GLU A 78 -2.87 13.90 2.41
C GLU A 78 -2.32 15.17 1.73
N ILE A 79 -1.19 15.09 1.03
CA ILE A 79 -0.54 16.20 0.33
C ILE A 79 -1.14 16.28 -1.08
N LYS A 80 -1.83 17.38 -1.41
CA LYS A 80 -2.54 17.56 -2.69
C LYS A 80 -1.65 17.35 -3.92
N GLU A 81 -0.50 18.02 -3.95
CA GLU A 81 0.49 17.93 -5.04
C GLU A 81 0.92 16.48 -5.29
N VAL A 82 1.20 15.74 -4.21
CA VAL A 82 1.60 14.33 -4.31
C VAL A 82 0.44 13.46 -4.78
N LYS A 83 -0.77 13.72 -4.30
CA LYS A 83 -1.97 12.97 -4.68
C LYS A 83 -2.30 13.12 -6.17
N GLU A 84 -2.05 14.28 -6.75
CA GLU A 84 -2.30 14.55 -8.17
C GLU A 84 -1.23 13.93 -9.09
N ASN A 85 0.00 13.77 -8.58
CA ASN A 85 1.14 13.28 -9.37
C ASN A 85 1.44 11.78 -9.22
N ILE A 86 0.93 11.11 -8.18
CA ILE A 86 1.18 9.67 -7.96
C ILE A 86 0.03 8.82 -8.49
N LEU A 87 0.39 7.81 -9.30
CA LEU A 87 -0.44 6.62 -9.53
C LEU A 87 0.17 5.43 -8.79
N GLN A 88 -0.64 4.72 -8.00
CA GLN A 88 -0.19 3.57 -7.22
C GLN A 88 -0.53 2.29 -7.95
N VAL A 89 0.46 1.40 -8.09
CA VAL A 89 0.26 0.04 -8.60
C VAL A 89 0.72 -0.96 -7.53
N HIS A 90 -0.17 -1.85 -7.11
CA HIS A 90 0.10 -2.89 -6.13
C HIS A 90 0.10 -4.27 -6.79
N LEU A 91 1.23 -4.97 -6.71
CA LEU A 91 1.36 -6.35 -7.16
C LEU A 91 1.64 -7.27 -5.97
N ASN A 92 1.08 -8.46 -6.01
CA ASN A 92 1.30 -9.54 -5.06
C ASN A 92 1.84 -10.76 -5.79
N GLY A 93 3.08 -11.16 -5.51
CA GLY A 93 3.72 -12.31 -6.16
C GLY A 93 3.00 -13.65 -5.95
N LEU A 94 2.11 -13.76 -4.96
CA LEU A 94 1.26 -14.95 -4.78
C LEU A 94 0.09 -14.99 -5.79
N LEU A 95 -0.32 -13.84 -6.32
CA LEU A 95 -1.40 -13.71 -7.30
C LEU A 95 -0.86 -13.57 -8.73
N GLN A 96 0.10 -12.66 -8.93
CA GLN A 96 0.74 -12.41 -10.22
C GLN A 96 2.00 -13.29 -10.37
N THR A 97 1.79 -14.57 -10.70
CA THR A 97 2.85 -15.60 -10.74
C THR A 97 3.70 -15.58 -12.02
N ASN A 98 3.31 -14.83 -13.05
CA ASN A 98 4.07 -14.68 -14.29
C ASN A 98 3.94 -13.26 -14.87
N GLY A 99 4.84 -12.91 -15.79
CA GLY A 99 4.91 -11.58 -16.39
C GLY A 99 3.63 -11.16 -17.11
N ARG A 100 2.91 -12.10 -17.74
CA ARG A 100 1.65 -11.81 -18.45
C ARG A 100 0.54 -11.36 -17.49
N ILE A 101 0.38 -12.07 -16.37
CA ILE A 101 -0.63 -11.73 -15.35
C ILE A 101 -0.21 -10.43 -14.64
N ALA A 102 1.08 -10.23 -14.37
CA ALA A 102 1.60 -9.00 -13.78
C ALA A 102 1.33 -7.78 -14.67
N LEU A 103 1.68 -7.85 -15.96
CA LEU A 103 1.44 -6.76 -16.91
C LEU A 103 -0.05 -6.43 -17.04
N LYS A 104 -0.90 -7.47 -17.14
CA LYS A 104 -2.35 -7.27 -17.17
C LYS A 104 -2.84 -6.50 -15.94
N GLU A 105 -2.34 -6.84 -14.76
CA GLU A 105 -2.71 -6.16 -13.52
C GLU A 105 -2.20 -4.71 -13.45
N ILE A 106 -0.98 -4.45 -13.94
CA ILE A 106 -0.44 -3.08 -14.05
C ILE A 106 -1.32 -2.22 -14.96
N THR A 107 -1.63 -2.70 -16.17
CA THR A 107 -2.47 -1.99 -17.13
C THR A 107 -3.88 -1.72 -16.57
N ARG A 108 -4.45 -2.71 -15.86
CA ARG A 108 -5.74 -2.60 -15.19
C ARG A 108 -5.75 -1.51 -14.12
N GLN A 109 -4.73 -1.45 -13.26
CA GLN A 109 -4.66 -0.46 -12.18
C GLN A 109 -4.38 0.97 -12.68
N LEU A 110 -3.69 1.10 -13.82
CA LEU A 110 -3.42 2.40 -14.45
C LEU A 110 -4.56 2.88 -15.35
N ASN A 111 -5.68 2.15 -15.47
CA ASN A 111 -6.78 2.42 -16.41
C ASN A 111 -6.31 2.59 -17.86
N LEU A 112 -5.24 1.90 -18.25
CA LEU A 112 -4.64 1.99 -19.58
C LEU A 112 -5.29 1.02 -20.59
N GLU A 113 -6.25 0.20 -20.15
CA GLU A 113 -6.88 -0.82 -21.00
C GLU A 113 -7.55 -0.24 -22.26
N ASN A 114 -8.07 1.00 -22.17
CA ASN A 114 -8.76 1.68 -23.27
C ASN A 114 -7.87 2.67 -24.05
N VAL A 115 -6.73 3.07 -23.48
CA VAL A 115 -5.78 4.01 -24.11
C VAL A 115 -4.75 3.25 -24.96
N VAL A 116 -4.46 2.01 -24.58
CA VAL A 116 -3.58 1.08 -25.30
C VAL A 116 -4.40 0.35 -26.38
N GLY A 117 -5.16 1.11 -27.16
CA GLY A 117 -5.64 0.66 -28.46
C GLY A 117 -4.44 0.41 -29.37
N ASP A 118 -4.20 -0.85 -29.70
CA ASP A 118 -3.29 -1.34 -30.74
C ASP A 118 -1.76 -1.20 -30.59
N LYS A 119 -1.22 -0.45 -29.61
CA LYS A 119 0.24 -0.33 -29.49
C LYS A 119 0.70 -0.35 -28.03
N VAL A 120 1.64 -1.25 -27.73
CA VAL A 120 2.73 -1.15 -26.74
C VAL A 120 2.80 -2.23 -25.64
N PHE A 121 1.74 -2.89 -25.16
CA PHE A 121 1.91 -3.82 -24.00
C PHE A 121 1.66 -5.32 -24.23
N VAL A 122 1.13 -5.74 -25.39
CA VAL A 122 0.77 -7.17 -25.61
C VAL A 122 1.34 -7.76 -26.91
N ARG A 123 2.11 -6.99 -27.70
CA ARG A 123 2.73 -7.50 -28.93
C ARG A 123 4.06 -8.20 -28.63
N GLU A 124 4.02 -9.28 -27.87
CA GLU A 124 5.07 -10.31 -27.96
C GLU A 124 4.66 -11.66 -27.38
N ILE A 125 3.42 -12.11 -27.60
CA ILE A 125 3.12 -13.55 -27.58
C ILE A 125 2.11 -13.86 -28.68
N SER A 126 2.56 -13.79 -29.94
CA SER A 126 1.98 -14.62 -30.99
C SER A 126 2.48 -16.03 -30.76
N TYR A 127 1.61 -16.92 -30.29
CA TYR A 127 1.86 -18.36 -30.39
C TYR A 127 1.90 -18.72 -31.88
N VAL A 128 3.08 -19.11 -32.36
CA VAL A 128 3.21 -20.14 -33.41
C VAL A 128 3.43 -21.45 -32.68
#